data_AF-A0ABD1CUK8-F1
#
_entry.id   AF-A0ABD1CUK8-F1
#
_cell.length_a   1.000
_cell.length_b   1.000
_cell.length_c   1.000
_cell.angle_alpha   90.00
_cell.angle_beta   90.00
_cell.angle_gamma   90.00
#
_symmetry.space_group_name_H-M   'P 1'
#
loop_
_entity.id
_entity.type
_entity.pdbx_description
1 polymer ?
#
loop_
_entity_poly.entity_id
_entity_poly.type
_entity_poly.pdbx_seq_one_letter_code
_entity_poly.pdbx_strand_id
1 'polypeptide(L)'
;MSFRAGSEKDLNFVKDFCKTYRTNSLDICENYSLLRLEDKMKKISIKDFTRYSSLLVIIMSHGDIDDHIHAYDGLFDLEPDIVDPIVKNCTLKEKPILFFIQACRGNDIMDSDAARIVQKNKANIIKCYSTYEGTISFRDSERGTYFIQILLSLIKEHEDKDLTEIMDLIRRCFYRAK
;
A
#
# COMPACT_ATOMS: atom_id res chain seq x y z
N MET A 1 -20.11 9.89 -0.30
CA MET A 1 -18.98 9.01 0.11
C MET A 1 -19.58 7.79 0.80
N SER A 2 -19.39 6.59 0.25
CA SER A 2 -19.97 5.36 0.81
C SER A 2 -19.08 4.79 1.91
N PHE A 3 -19.68 4.41 3.05
CA PHE A 3 -18.99 3.66 4.11
C PHE A 3 -18.37 2.39 3.55
N ARG A 4 -17.06 2.17 3.78
CA ARG A 4 -16.34 0.99 3.31
C ARG A 4 -16.40 -0.13 4.33
N ALA A 5 -17.57 -0.78 4.45
CA ALA A 5 -17.76 -1.94 5.33
C ALA A 5 -16.62 -2.96 5.16
N GLY A 6 -16.07 -3.45 6.28
CA GLY A 6 -14.93 -4.36 6.31
C GLY A 6 -13.54 -3.70 6.43
N SER A 7 -13.40 -2.38 6.23
CA SER A 7 -12.11 -1.68 6.40
C SER A 7 -11.53 -1.77 7.81
N GLU A 8 -12.39 -1.85 8.82
CA GLU A 8 -12.00 -2.00 10.22
C GLU A 8 -11.29 -3.34 10.47
N LYS A 9 -11.67 -4.39 9.74
CA LYS A 9 -11.04 -5.71 9.83
C LYS A 9 -9.64 -5.68 9.24
N ASP A 10 -9.47 -5.04 8.08
CA ASP A 10 -8.16 -4.79 7.49
C ASP A 10 -7.27 -3.99 8.45
N LEU A 11 -7.80 -2.93 9.06
CA LEU A 11 -7.06 -2.10 10.01
C LEU A 11 -6.63 -2.89 11.25
N ASN A 12 -7.50 -3.74 11.79
CA ASN A 12 -7.16 -4.61 12.92
C ASN A 12 -6.09 -5.63 12.54
N PHE A 13 -6.16 -6.19 11.34
CA PHE A 13 -5.15 -7.11 10.84
C PHE A 13 -3.78 -6.43 10.66
N VAL A 14 -3.76 -5.22 10.10
CA VAL A 14 -2.54 -4.39 10.02
C VAL A 14 -1.98 -4.09 11.40
N LYS A 15 -2.82 -3.73 12.38
CA LYS A 15 -2.40 -3.51 13.77
C LYS A 15 -1.72 -4.76 14.34
N ASP A 16 -2.29 -5.94 14.12
CA ASP A 16 -1.75 -7.19 14.66
C ASP A 16 -0.47 -7.65 13.95
N PHE A 17 -0.38 -7.43 12.63
CA PHE A 17 0.86 -7.59 11.88
C PHE A 17 1.98 -6.68 12.42
N CYS A 18 1.68 -5.39 12.60
CA CYS A 18 2.62 -4.41 13.13
C CYS A 18 3.11 -4.74 14.55
N LYS A 19 2.24 -5.29 15.42
CA LYS A 19 2.65 -5.80 16.74
C LYS A 19 3.62 -6.98 16.62
N THR A 20 3.33 -7.91 15.70
CA THR A 20 4.13 -9.13 15.49
C THR A 20 5.55 -8.78 15.02
N TYR A 21 5.69 -7.85 14.07
CA TYR A 21 6.96 -7.45 13.47
C TYR A 21 7.70 -6.34 14.22
N ARG A 22 7.27 -5.99 15.44
CA ARG A 22 7.88 -4.93 16.26
C ARG A 22 8.08 -3.63 15.49
N THR A 23 7.12 -3.24 14.64
CA THR A 23 7.18 -1.89 14.06
C THR A 23 7.07 -0.86 15.17
N ASN A 24 8.17 -0.14 15.42
CA ASN A 24 8.32 0.78 16.54
C ASN A 24 7.35 1.97 16.51
N SER A 25 6.72 2.26 15.37
CA SER A 25 5.74 3.34 15.22
C SER A 25 4.66 2.97 14.21
N LEU A 26 3.45 2.72 14.70
CA LEU A 26 2.25 2.58 13.85
C LEU A 26 1.54 3.93 13.78
N ASP A 27 1.29 4.39 12.56
CA ASP A 27 0.76 5.73 12.28
C ASP A 27 -0.50 5.61 11.42
N ILE A 28 -1.66 5.80 12.05
CA ILE A 28 -2.97 5.52 11.46
C ILE A 28 -3.62 6.83 10.99
N CYS A 29 -3.98 6.87 9.71
CA CYS A 29 -4.57 8.05 9.06
C CYS A 29 -5.96 7.71 8.51
N GLU A 30 -7.01 7.85 9.33
CA GLU A 30 -8.40 7.55 8.94
C GLU A 30 -9.10 8.78 8.35
N ASN A 31 -9.74 8.62 7.18
CA ASN A 31 -10.54 9.64 6.50
C ASN A 31 -9.82 11.00 6.36
N TYR A 32 -8.57 10.97 5.91
CA TYR A 32 -7.78 12.18 5.71
C TYR A 32 -8.33 13.01 4.55
N SER A 33 -8.47 14.32 4.76
CA SER A 33 -8.63 15.30 3.70
C SER A 33 -7.32 15.54 2.96
N LEU A 34 -7.38 16.16 1.77
CA LEU A 34 -6.19 16.54 1.01
C LEU A 34 -5.24 17.41 1.83
N LEU A 35 -5.76 18.42 2.55
CA LEU A 35 -4.95 19.27 3.41
C LEU A 35 -4.21 18.49 4.51
N ARG A 36 -4.88 17.49 5.13
CA ARG A 36 -4.26 16.65 6.15
C ARG A 36 -3.23 15.71 5.54
N LEU A 37 -3.48 15.21 4.34
CA LEU A 37 -2.54 14.39 3.59
C LEU A 37 -1.27 15.19 3.25
N GLU A 38 -1.42 16.40 2.70
CA GLU A 38 -0.28 17.27 2.40
C GLU A 38 0.56 17.58 3.65
N ASP A 39 -0.08 17.97 4.76
CA ASP A 39 0.61 18.23 6.02
C ASP A 39 1.34 16.96 6.52
N LYS A 40 0.72 15.80 6.37
CA LYS A 40 1.33 14.52 6.72
C LYS A 40 2.57 14.23 5.89
N MET A 41 2.48 14.41 4.58
CA MET A 41 3.59 14.12 3.66
C MET A 41 4.73 15.13 3.83
N LYS A 42 4.43 16.39 4.14
CA LYS A 42 5.43 17.38 4.58
C LYS A 42 6.16 16.90 5.84
N LYS A 43 5.44 16.44 6.87
CA LYS A 43 6.05 15.89 8.09
C LYS A 43 6.92 14.66 7.80
N ILE A 44 6.48 13.76 6.92
CA ILE A 44 7.26 12.58 6.51
C ILE A 44 8.53 13.01 5.77
N SER A 45 8.46 14.02 4.90
CA SER A 45 9.63 14.47 4.12
C SER A 45 10.80 14.98 4.98
N ILE A 46 10.52 15.46 6.20
CA ILE A 46 11.52 16.02 7.12
C ILE A 46 11.75 15.17 8.38
N LYS A 47 10.97 14.10 8.59
CA LYS A 47 11.13 13.22 9.76
C LYS A 47 12.45 12.47 9.68
N ASP A 48 13.18 12.39 10.79
CA ASP A 48 14.38 11.57 10.88
C ASP A 48 14.03 10.09 11.01
N PHE A 49 14.31 9.31 9.96
CA PHE A 49 14.13 7.86 9.96
C PHE A 49 15.42 7.09 10.26
N THR A 50 16.52 7.73 10.65
CA THR A 50 17.84 7.09 10.84
C THR A 50 17.78 5.82 11.68
N ARG A 51 16.98 5.82 12.75
CA ARG A 51 16.80 4.66 13.66
C ARG A 51 15.89 3.54 13.16
N TYR A 52 15.22 3.72 12.03
CA TYR A 52 14.33 2.73 11.42
C TYR A 52 15.07 1.96 10.32
N SER A 53 14.75 0.68 10.13
CA SER A 53 15.35 -0.18 9.10
C SER A 53 14.63 -0.12 7.75
N SER A 54 13.34 0.20 7.74
CA SER A 54 12.48 0.25 6.55
C SER A 54 11.26 1.15 6.79
N LEU A 55 10.50 1.44 5.72
CA LEU A 55 9.21 2.10 5.78
C LEU A 55 8.15 1.25 5.07
N LEU A 56 7.02 1.03 5.74
CA LEU A 56 5.85 0.37 5.16
C LEU A 56 4.69 1.38 5.10
N VAL A 57 4.15 1.59 3.91
CA VAL A 57 3.02 2.48 3.64
C VAL A 57 1.87 1.63 3.10
N ILE A 58 0.75 1.64 3.82
CA ILE A 58 -0.46 0.91 3.43
C ILE A 58 -1.55 1.93 3.13
N ILE A 59 -2.02 1.97 1.88
CA ILE A 59 -3.08 2.87 1.43
C ILE A 59 -4.32 2.04 1.14
N MET A 60 -5.41 2.33 1.82
CA MET A 60 -6.69 1.67 1.61
C MET A 60 -7.75 2.72 1.31
N SER A 61 -8.03 2.98 0.02
CA SER A 61 -9.08 3.92 -0.37
C SER A 61 -9.89 3.43 -1.58
N HIS A 62 -10.84 4.24 -2.05
CA HIS A 62 -11.30 4.15 -3.43
C HIS A 62 -10.20 4.71 -4.35
N GLY A 63 -10.18 4.25 -5.59
CA GLY A 63 -9.29 4.79 -6.60
C GLY A 63 -9.98 4.82 -7.96
N ASP A 64 -9.39 5.58 -8.86
CA ASP A 64 -9.83 5.76 -10.24
C ASP A 64 -8.68 5.38 -11.19
N ILE A 65 -8.87 5.59 -12.49
CA ILE A 65 -7.83 5.39 -13.51
C ILE A 65 -6.58 6.25 -13.21
N ASP A 66 -5.41 5.90 -13.76
CA ASP A 66 -4.14 6.64 -13.59
C ASP A 66 -3.62 6.82 -12.14
N ASP A 67 -3.91 5.87 -11.24
CA ASP A 67 -3.48 5.93 -9.82
C ASP A 67 -4.01 7.14 -9.03
N HIS A 68 -5.15 7.72 -9.44
CA HIS A 68 -5.87 8.69 -8.64
C HIS A 68 -6.53 7.99 -7.45
N ILE A 69 -6.25 8.45 -6.24
CA ILE A 69 -6.76 7.87 -5.00
C ILE A 69 -7.66 8.88 -4.31
N HIS A 70 -8.79 8.42 -3.77
CA HIS A 70 -9.72 9.28 -3.05
C HIS A 70 -9.19 9.61 -1.64
N ALA A 71 -9.08 10.89 -1.34
CA ALA A 71 -9.11 11.44 0.01
C ALA A 71 -10.57 11.62 0.48
N TYR A 72 -10.77 12.18 1.68
CA TYR A 72 -12.10 12.49 2.21
C TYR A 72 -12.86 13.53 1.38
N ASP A 73 -12.16 14.54 0.87
CA ASP A 73 -12.73 15.72 0.22
C ASP A 73 -12.20 15.97 -1.21
N GLY A 74 -11.44 15.03 -1.78
CA GLY A 74 -10.90 15.16 -3.13
C GLY A 74 -10.07 13.95 -3.58
N LEU A 75 -9.30 14.14 -4.65
CA LEU A 75 -8.41 13.14 -5.24
C LEU A 75 -6.94 13.57 -5.06
N PHE A 76 -6.04 12.60 -4.96
CA PHE A 76 -4.59 12.79 -4.95
C PHE A 76 -3.91 11.69 -5.77
N ASP A 77 -2.69 11.96 -6.22
CA ASP A 77 -1.91 11.05 -7.04
C ASP A 77 -0.84 10.35 -6.23
N LEU A 78 -0.71 9.03 -6.41
CA LEU A 78 0.23 8.24 -5.63
C LEU A 78 1.69 8.71 -5.77
N GLU A 79 2.12 9.05 -6.99
CA GLU A 79 3.51 9.42 -7.26
C GLU A 79 3.90 10.80 -6.69
N PRO A 80 3.33 11.92 -7.15
CA PRO A 80 3.77 13.24 -6.73
C PRO A 80 3.39 13.54 -5.26
N ASP A 81 2.25 13.01 -4.77
CA ASP A 81 1.75 13.39 -3.45
C ASP A 81 2.28 12.48 -2.34
N ILE A 82 2.55 11.19 -2.63
CA ILE A 82 3.01 10.23 -1.61
C ILE A 82 4.46 9.80 -1.82
N VAL A 83 4.79 9.27 -3.01
CA VAL A 83 6.09 8.66 -3.25
C VAL A 83 7.21 9.70 -3.26
N ASP A 84 7.02 10.81 -3.95
CA ASP A 84 8.05 11.84 -4.11
C ASP A 84 8.48 12.49 -2.78
N PRO A 85 7.58 12.87 -1.85
CA PRO A 85 7.97 13.35 -0.52
C PRO A 85 8.78 12.33 0.29
N ILE A 86 8.46 11.03 0.16
CA ILE A 86 9.18 9.94 0.82
C ILE A 86 10.59 9.80 0.24
N VAL A 87 10.73 9.79 -1.08
CA VAL A 87 12.02 9.63 -1.78
C VAL A 87 12.95 10.82 -1.56
N LYS A 88 12.38 12.03 -1.39
CA LYS A 88 13.15 13.24 -1.05
C LYS A 88 13.75 13.19 0.37
N ASN A 89 13.23 12.33 1.26
CA ASN A 89 13.79 12.18 2.60
C ASN A 89 15.14 11.46 2.54
N CYS A 90 16.22 12.18 2.86
CA CYS A 90 17.59 11.67 2.78
C CYS A 90 17.86 10.47 3.71
N THR A 91 17.15 10.36 4.84
CA THR A 91 17.33 9.29 5.82
C THR A 91 16.71 7.95 5.40
N LEU A 92 15.96 7.95 4.28
CA LEU A 92 15.30 6.78 3.69
C LEU A 92 15.98 6.25 2.41
N LYS A 93 16.97 6.96 1.84
CA LYS A 93 17.54 6.64 0.50
C LYS A 93 17.98 5.20 0.30
N GLU A 94 18.53 4.56 1.33
CA GLU A 94 19.08 3.20 1.26
C GLU A 94 18.21 2.17 2.00
N LYS A 95 17.01 2.58 2.43
CA LYS A 95 16.11 1.73 3.22
C LYS A 95 15.02 1.15 2.33
N PRO A 96 14.61 -0.11 2.55
CA PRO A 96 13.46 -0.66 1.87
C PRO A 96 12.20 0.16 2.14
N ILE A 97 11.47 0.51 1.09
CA ILE A 97 10.20 1.22 1.16
C ILE A 97 9.13 0.38 0.47
N LEU A 98 8.18 -0.10 1.25
CA LEU A 98 7.12 -0.98 0.80
C LEU A 98 5.81 -0.19 0.73
N PHE A 99 5.16 -0.20 -0.43
CA PHE A 99 3.82 0.36 -0.61
C PHE A 99 2.84 -0.76 -0.91
N PHE A 100 1.83 -0.91 -0.08
CA PHE A 100 0.68 -1.78 -0.34
C PHE A 100 -0.53 -0.91 -0.63
N ILE A 101 -0.96 -0.88 -1.89
CA ILE A 101 -2.05 -0.04 -2.35
C ILE A 101 -3.29 -0.91 -2.63
N GLN A 102 -4.32 -0.69 -1.83
CA GLN A 102 -5.65 -1.25 -2.00
C GLN A 102 -6.60 -0.13 -2.45
N ALA A 103 -6.66 0.08 -3.76
CA ALA A 103 -7.55 1.02 -4.42
C ALA A 103 -7.98 0.46 -5.79
N CYS A 104 -9.16 0.87 -6.29
CA CYS A 104 -9.55 0.52 -7.66
C CYS A 104 -8.68 1.32 -8.66
N ARG A 105 -8.54 0.83 -9.90
CA ARG A 105 -7.76 1.49 -10.97
C ARG A 105 -8.59 1.73 -12.25
N GLY A 106 -9.88 2.08 -12.11
CA GLY A 106 -10.78 2.37 -13.23
C GLY A 106 -11.26 1.14 -14.03
N ASN A 107 -12.06 1.37 -15.09
CA ASN A 107 -12.51 0.40 -16.10
C ASN A 107 -12.22 1.04 -17.49
N ASP A 108 -11.09 0.71 -18.14
CA ASP A 108 -11.03 0.60 -19.60
C ASP A 108 -9.73 -0.07 -20.09
N ILE A 109 -9.93 -0.79 -21.19
CA ILE A 109 -9.07 -1.56 -22.11
C ILE A 109 -7.58 -1.78 -21.73
N MET A 110 -7.24 -3.08 -21.66
CA MET A 110 -5.90 -3.66 -21.54
C MET A 110 -4.86 -2.98 -22.44
N ASP A 111 -3.80 -2.47 -21.82
CA ASP A 111 -2.45 -2.67 -22.32
C ASP A 111 -1.62 -3.38 -21.24
N SER A 112 -1.14 -4.57 -21.60
CA SER A 112 -0.18 -5.38 -20.84
C SER A 112 1.06 -4.52 -20.57
N ASP A 113 1.49 -4.34 -19.33
CA ASP A 113 2.32 -5.32 -18.65
C ASP A 113 2.19 -5.11 -17.14
N ALA A 114 2.53 -6.12 -16.34
CA ALA A 114 2.89 -5.86 -14.95
C ALA A 114 4.08 -4.90 -14.94
N ALA A 115 3.82 -3.60 -14.88
CA ALA A 115 4.85 -2.57 -14.92
C ALA A 115 5.63 -2.66 -13.60
N ARG A 116 6.72 -3.42 -13.62
CA ARG A 116 7.86 -3.16 -12.75
C ARG A 116 8.37 -1.76 -13.11
N ILE A 117 7.79 -0.72 -12.51
CA ILE A 117 8.33 0.64 -12.60
C ILE A 117 9.57 0.68 -11.69
N VAL A 118 10.66 0.06 -12.15
CA VAL A 118 11.99 0.28 -11.58
C VAL A 118 12.50 1.56 -12.23
N GLN A 119 12.03 2.72 -11.74
CA GLN A 119 12.67 3.98 -12.08
C GLN A 119 14.07 3.99 -11.45
N LYS A 120 15.10 4.32 -12.25
CA LYS A 120 16.53 4.29 -11.87
C LYS A 120 16.89 5.06 -10.58
N ASN A 121 16.01 5.93 -10.07
CA ASN A 121 16.18 6.69 -8.82
C ASN A 121 15.32 6.18 -7.63
N LYS A 122 14.56 5.09 -7.80
CA LYS A 122 13.60 4.54 -6.82
C LYS A 122 13.81 3.03 -6.59
N ALA A 123 15.06 2.55 -6.72
CA ALA A 123 15.40 1.12 -6.71
C ALA A 123 15.02 0.36 -5.41
N ASN A 124 14.81 1.08 -4.30
CA ASN A 124 14.44 0.51 -3.00
C ASN A 124 12.92 0.52 -2.73
N ILE A 125 12.11 0.87 -3.74
CA ILE A 125 10.66 0.94 -3.62
C ILE A 125 10.03 -0.31 -4.23
N ILE A 126 9.16 -0.96 -3.45
CA ILE A 126 8.29 -2.02 -3.97
C ILE A 126 6.85 -1.59 -3.80
N LYS A 127 6.10 -1.58 -4.91
CA LYS A 127 4.66 -1.30 -4.92
C LYS A 127 3.90 -2.58 -5.21
N CYS A 128 2.99 -2.95 -4.33
CA CYS A 128 2.07 -4.07 -4.53
C CYS A 128 0.65 -3.54 -4.56
N TYR A 129 -0.02 -3.76 -5.69
CA TYR A 129 -1.42 -3.39 -5.90
C TYR A 129 -2.31 -4.61 -5.70
N SER A 130 -3.49 -4.42 -5.10
CA SER A 130 -4.48 -5.48 -4.93
C SER A 130 -5.27 -5.80 -6.21
N THR A 131 -5.13 -4.95 -7.22
CA THR A 131 -5.82 -5.01 -8.50
C THR A 131 -4.87 -4.77 -9.65
N TYR A 132 -5.22 -5.32 -10.80
CA TYR A 132 -4.64 -4.90 -12.07
C TYR A 132 -5.28 -3.59 -12.53
N GLU A 133 -4.60 -2.86 -13.42
CA GLU A 133 -5.17 -1.66 -14.06
C GLU A 133 -6.50 -2.01 -14.75
N GLY A 134 -7.51 -1.15 -14.65
CA GLY A 134 -8.81 -1.48 -15.22
C GLY A 134 -9.64 -2.52 -14.44
N THR A 135 -9.28 -2.84 -13.18
CA THR A 135 -10.05 -3.81 -12.36
C THR A 135 -10.50 -3.26 -11.00
N ILE A 136 -11.67 -3.75 -10.54
CA ILE A 136 -12.28 -3.38 -9.26
C ILE A 136 -11.60 -4.15 -8.13
N SER A 137 -11.29 -3.44 -7.04
CA SER A 137 -10.70 -4.06 -5.86
C SER A 137 -11.79 -4.75 -5.03
N PHE A 138 -11.76 -6.08 -4.97
CA PHE A 138 -12.74 -6.85 -4.20
C PHE A 138 -12.48 -6.72 -2.69
N ARG A 139 -13.52 -6.38 -1.95
CA ARG A 139 -13.54 -6.35 -0.49
C ARG A 139 -14.78 -7.07 0.00
N ASP A 140 -14.57 -8.00 0.91
CA ASP A 140 -15.65 -8.67 1.62
C ASP A 140 -16.04 -7.83 2.85
N SER A 141 -17.33 -7.52 3.00
CA SER A 141 -17.83 -6.70 4.11
C SER A 141 -17.69 -7.37 5.47
N GLU A 142 -17.69 -8.71 5.51
CA GLU A 142 -17.53 -9.50 6.73
C GLU A 142 -16.10 -9.95 6.97
N ARG A 143 -15.23 -10.02 5.96
CA ARG A 143 -13.87 -10.53 6.15
C ARG A 143 -12.82 -9.45 6.00
N GLY A 144 -13.04 -8.41 5.20
CA GLY A 144 -12.02 -7.44 4.81
C GLY A 144 -11.48 -7.77 3.41
N THR A 145 -10.29 -7.28 3.08
CA THR A 145 -9.63 -7.52 1.80
C THR A 145 -8.76 -8.77 1.83
N TYR A 146 -9.03 -9.69 0.91
CA TYR A 146 -8.22 -10.89 0.74
C TYR A 146 -6.75 -10.57 0.45
N PHE A 147 -6.46 -9.49 -0.27
CA PHE A 147 -5.10 -9.11 -0.62
C PHE A 147 -4.24 -8.78 0.60
N ILE A 148 -4.65 -7.82 1.44
CA ILE A 148 -3.88 -7.42 2.63
C ILE A 148 -3.78 -8.59 3.60
N GLN A 149 -4.84 -9.37 3.75
CA GLN A 149 -4.84 -10.50 4.67
C GLN A 149 -3.89 -11.61 4.24
N ILE A 150 -3.98 -12.05 2.98
CA ILE A 150 -3.12 -13.10 2.44
C ILE A 150 -1.66 -12.62 2.38
N LEU A 151 -1.40 -11.38 1.97
CA LEU A 151 -0.06 -10.81 1.91
C LEU A 151 0.62 -10.82 3.28
N LEU A 152 -0.02 -10.25 4.29
CA LEU A 152 0.58 -10.17 5.62
C LEU A 152 0.64 -11.56 6.31
N SER A 153 -0.30 -12.47 6.03
CA SER A 153 -0.21 -13.86 6.48
C SER A 153 0.96 -14.61 5.84
N LEU A 154 1.18 -14.48 4.52
CA LEU A 154 2.29 -15.15 3.84
C LEU A 154 3.65 -14.58 4.25
N ILE A 155 3.74 -13.27 4.52
CA ILE A 155 4.95 -12.68 5.12
C ILE A 155 5.23 -13.32 6.49
N LYS A 156 4.17 -13.61 7.27
CA LYS A 156 4.26 -14.28 8.57
C LYS A 156 4.62 -15.76 8.50
N GLU A 157 4.08 -16.47 7.53
CA GLU A 157 4.33 -17.91 7.35
C GLU A 157 5.68 -18.19 6.69
N HIS A 158 6.23 -17.21 5.97
CA HIS A 158 7.47 -17.34 5.20
C HIS A 158 8.43 -16.18 5.45
N GLU A 159 8.85 -16.00 6.71
CA GLU A 159 9.84 -14.98 7.09
C GLU A 159 11.21 -15.19 6.43
N ASP A 160 11.48 -16.40 5.93
CA ASP A 160 12.71 -16.81 5.24
C ASP A 160 12.73 -16.46 3.75
N LYS A 161 11.58 -16.06 3.18
CA LYS A 161 11.43 -15.79 1.75
C LYS A 161 11.50 -14.31 1.44
N ASP A 162 12.02 -14.00 0.26
CA ASP A 162 11.99 -12.63 -0.22
C ASP A 162 10.57 -12.22 -0.67
N LEU A 163 10.34 -10.92 -0.79
CA LEU A 163 9.02 -10.41 -1.15
C LEU A 163 8.57 -10.85 -2.55
N THR A 164 9.50 -11.11 -3.47
CA THR A 164 9.18 -11.63 -4.81
C THR A 164 8.57 -13.02 -4.72
N GLU A 165 9.16 -13.89 -3.92
CA GLU A 165 8.65 -15.24 -3.65
C GLU A 165 7.28 -15.19 -2.95
N ILE A 166 7.11 -14.28 -1.99
CA ILE A 166 5.83 -14.06 -1.32
C ILE A 166 4.76 -13.60 -2.31
N MET A 167 5.09 -12.68 -3.22
CA MET A 167 4.15 -12.20 -4.25
C MET A 167 3.74 -13.30 -5.22
N ASP A 168 4.65 -14.24 -5.54
CA ASP A 168 4.30 -15.42 -6.35
C ASP A 168 3.40 -16.41 -5.60
N LEU A 169 3.57 -16.56 -4.28
CA LEU A 169 2.65 -17.35 -3.46
C LEU A 169 1.25 -16.71 -3.39
N ILE A 170 1.16 -15.38 -3.28
CA ILE A 170 -0.11 -14.65 -3.31
C ILE A 170 -0.86 -14.97 -4.61
N ARG A 171 -0.18 -14.89 -5.76
CA ARG A 171 -0.79 -15.24 -7.05
C ARG A 171 -1.39 -16.64 -7.02
N ARG A 172 -0.66 -17.64 -6.50
CA ARG A 172 -1.15 -19.03 -6.39
C ARG A 172 -2.36 -19.16 -5.46
N CYS A 173 -2.41 -18.41 -4.36
CA CYS A 173 -3.57 -18.37 -3.47
C CYS A 173 -4.81 -17.80 -4.16
N PHE A 174 -4.66 -16.74 -4.97
CA PHE A 174 -5.76 -16.17 -5.75
C PHE A 174 -6.27 -17.11 -6.86
N TYR A 175 -5.38 -17.88 -7.52
CA TYR A 175 -5.79 -18.85 -8.54
C TYR A 175 -6.53 -20.08 -7.99
N ARG A 176 -6.29 -20.46 -6.72
CA ARG A 176 -6.94 -21.59 -6.05
C ARG A 176 -8.28 -21.25 -5.38
N ALA A 177 -8.58 -19.97 -5.24
CA ALA A 177 -9.84 -19.48 -4.66
C ALA A 177 -10.96 -19.31 -5.70
N LYS A 178 -10.72 -19.70 -6.96
CA LYS A 178 -11.71 -19.81 -8.04
C LYS A 178 -12.24 -21.23 -8.16
#